data_AF-A0A967HEQ2-F1
#
_entry.id   AF-A0A967HEQ2-F1
#
_cell.length_a   1.000
_cell.length_b   1.000
_cell.length_c   1.000
_cell.angle_alpha   90.00
_cell.angle_beta   90.00
_cell.angle_gamma   90.00
#
_symmetry.space_group_name_H-M   'P 1'
#
loop_
_entity.id
_entity.type
_entity.pdbx_description
1 polymer ?
#
loop_
_entity_poly.entity_id
_entity_poly.type
_entity_poly.pdbx_seq_one_letter_code
_entity_poly.pdbx_strand_id
1 'polypeptide(L)'
;MVRVSDAFGNGVPGETVSWSATAGNGTLDPASSDTDASGEAQTTWTLSTGQGVQMATASITAGATVDFTATSAGVATPPVITMISPSAMVEGGTATITGTNFAAQAASNTVLVDGVEAVVTAASTTSLTIQVPTFVCRPARDVEVTVTSAGLAGQPASHPLEPESFLDVADGELTVLNGEDTYCLQLPEDGSGGDYLIGIQSTTEVPTLLTPVRMTATKDPGAAAVPPMVAAAASPGQASSAFNPLADPVVQRMNAHRLEEAALVAMEIERLNSTTQ
;
A
#
# COMPACT_ATOMS: atom_id res chain seq x y z
N MET A 1 -5.09 -36.89 31.37
CA MET A 1 -5.46 -38.02 32.25
C MET A 1 -4.72 -39.27 31.80
N VAL A 2 -4.35 -40.14 32.73
CA VAL A 2 -3.86 -41.50 32.48
C VAL A 2 -4.68 -42.48 33.30
N ARG A 3 -4.70 -43.75 32.86
CA ARG A 3 -5.30 -44.84 33.61
C ARG A 3 -4.26 -45.92 33.88
N VAL A 4 -4.14 -46.34 35.13
CA VAL A 4 -3.31 -47.46 35.58
C VAL A 4 -4.20 -48.68 35.71
N SER A 5 -3.84 -49.77 35.03
CA SER A 5 -4.59 -51.03 35.04
C SER A 5 -3.71 -52.23 35.35
N ASP A 6 -4.30 -53.23 35.99
CA ASP A 6 -3.66 -54.53 36.23
C ASP A 6 -3.65 -55.41 34.96
N ALA A 7 -3.08 -56.62 35.07
CA ALA A 7 -3.01 -57.59 33.98
C ALA A 7 -4.39 -58.10 33.48
N PHE A 8 -5.46 -57.83 34.21
CA PHE A 8 -6.83 -58.21 33.90
C PHE A 8 -7.67 -57.02 33.37
N GLY A 9 -7.07 -55.83 33.26
CA GLY A 9 -7.72 -54.60 32.78
C GLY A 9 -8.53 -53.84 33.85
N ASN A 10 -8.42 -54.24 35.12
CA ASN A 10 -9.05 -53.52 36.23
C ASN A 10 -8.23 -52.29 36.59
N GLY A 11 -8.88 -51.21 37.02
CA GLY A 11 -8.18 -50.03 37.54
C GLY A 11 -7.45 -50.36 38.84
N VAL A 12 -6.24 -49.82 39.00
CA VAL A 12 -5.48 -49.94 40.25
C VAL A 12 -5.66 -48.65 41.05
N PRO A 13 -6.45 -48.63 42.14
CA PRO A 13 -6.65 -47.44 42.97
C PRO A 13 -5.48 -47.19 43.93
N GLY A 14 -5.21 -45.92 44.22
CA GLY A 14 -4.19 -45.49 45.19
C GLY A 14 -2.74 -45.60 44.73
N GLU A 15 -2.49 -46.00 43.47
CA GLU A 15 -1.16 -45.93 42.86
C GLU A 15 -0.80 -44.48 42.57
N THR A 16 0.39 -44.04 42.99
CA THR A 16 0.89 -42.68 42.74
C THR A 16 1.46 -42.56 41.33
N VAL A 17 0.89 -41.68 40.53
CA VAL A 17 1.45 -41.26 39.23
C VAL A 17 2.32 -40.02 39.44
N SER A 18 3.57 -40.10 39.01
CA SER A 18 4.52 -38.97 38.98
C SER A 18 4.53 -38.32 37.60
N TRP A 19 4.42 -37.00 37.56
CA TRP A 19 4.34 -36.18 36.35
C TRP A 19 5.61 -35.33 36.22
N SER A 20 6.25 -35.39 35.05
CA SER A 20 7.48 -34.63 34.80
C SER A 20 7.48 -34.01 33.41
N ALA A 21 7.92 -32.75 33.29
CA ALA A 21 8.19 -32.14 32.00
C ALA A 21 9.58 -32.59 31.54
N THR A 22 9.65 -33.24 30.38
CA THR A 22 10.88 -33.81 29.81
C THR A 22 11.48 -32.94 28.72
N ALA A 23 10.70 -32.04 28.11
CA ALA A 23 11.20 -31.02 27.19
C ALA A 23 10.29 -29.77 27.18
N GLY A 24 10.88 -28.60 26.97
CA GLY A 24 10.12 -27.36 26.72
C GLY A 24 9.73 -26.53 27.95
N ASN A 25 10.24 -26.84 29.15
CA ASN A 25 10.07 -26.04 30.39
C ASN A 25 8.60 -25.76 30.80
N GLY A 26 7.63 -26.55 30.33
CA GLY A 26 6.26 -26.51 30.85
C GLY A 26 6.18 -27.00 32.29
N THR A 27 5.12 -26.63 33.00
CA THR A 27 4.89 -27.04 34.40
C THR A 27 3.69 -27.97 34.49
N LEU A 28 3.79 -29.04 35.29
CA LEU A 28 2.68 -29.94 35.60
C LEU A 28 2.30 -29.76 37.07
N ASP A 29 1.03 -29.44 37.32
CA ASP A 29 0.50 -29.22 38.68
C ASP A 29 -0.83 -29.97 38.84
N PRO A 30 -0.93 -30.91 39.81
CA PRO A 30 0.15 -31.36 40.70
C PRO A 30 1.23 -32.19 39.99
N ALA A 31 2.45 -32.17 40.53
CA ALA A 31 3.58 -32.98 40.02
C ALA A 31 3.45 -34.49 40.36
N SER A 32 2.53 -34.84 41.25
CA SER A 32 2.09 -36.22 41.45
C SER A 32 0.60 -36.27 41.78
N SER A 33 -0.07 -37.37 41.46
CA SER A 33 -1.47 -37.59 41.82
C SER A 33 -1.73 -39.09 41.99
N ASP A 34 -2.52 -39.45 43.01
CA ASP A 34 -2.93 -40.83 43.21
C ASP A 34 -4.13 -41.18 42.32
N THR A 35 -4.19 -42.43 41.90
CA THR A 35 -5.26 -42.99 41.08
C THR A 35 -6.56 -43.20 41.88
N ASP A 36 -7.70 -42.93 41.24
CA ASP A 36 -9.02 -43.14 41.83
C ASP A 36 -9.51 -44.60 41.74
N ALA A 37 -10.78 -44.87 42.10
CA ALA A 37 -11.38 -46.21 42.06
C ALA A 37 -11.39 -46.86 40.66
N SER A 38 -11.34 -46.07 39.59
CA SER A 38 -11.21 -46.53 38.19
C SER A 38 -9.77 -46.69 37.72
N GLY A 39 -8.80 -46.35 38.57
CA GLY A 39 -7.38 -46.33 38.25
C GLY A 39 -6.94 -45.06 37.51
N GLU A 40 -7.73 -43.98 37.55
CA GLU A 40 -7.45 -42.75 36.78
C GLU A 40 -6.73 -41.71 37.62
N ALA A 41 -5.74 -41.04 37.01
CA ALA A 41 -4.98 -39.97 37.59
C ALA A 41 -4.84 -38.81 36.59
N GLN A 42 -4.77 -37.58 37.10
CA GLN A 42 -4.72 -36.37 36.27
C GLN A 42 -3.80 -35.29 36.84
N THR A 43 -3.23 -34.51 35.92
CA THR A 43 -2.48 -33.29 36.18
C THR A 43 -2.86 -32.24 35.13
N THR A 44 -2.62 -30.97 35.44
CA THR A 44 -2.74 -29.89 34.46
C THR A 44 -1.36 -29.54 33.93
N TRP A 45 -1.18 -29.65 32.60
CA TRP A 45 0.07 -29.25 31.94
C TRP A 45 -0.06 -27.84 31.38
N THR A 46 0.73 -26.92 31.92
CA THR A 46 0.89 -25.57 31.39
C THR A 46 2.13 -25.52 30.51
N LEU A 47 1.95 -25.24 29.21
CA LEU A 47 3.06 -25.12 28.26
C LEU A 47 3.84 -23.82 28.48
N SER A 48 5.13 -23.84 28.20
CA SER A 48 5.94 -22.61 28.20
C SER A 48 5.64 -21.71 26.99
N THR A 49 6.08 -20.46 27.09
CA THR A 49 5.96 -19.42 26.06
C THR A 49 6.94 -19.57 24.90
N GLY A 50 7.87 -20.53 24.97
CA GLY A 50 8.78 -20.84 23.86
C GLY A 50 8.04 -21.59 22.76
N GLN A 51 8.20 -21.14 21.52
CA GLN A 51 7.70 -21.87 20.36
C GLN A 51 8.41 -23.23 20.26
N GLY A 52 7.65 -24.29 19.97
CA GLY A 52 8.19 -25.61 19.69
C GLY A 52 7.49 -26.75 20.42
N VAL A 53 8.02 -27.96 20.20
CA VAL A 53 7.52 -29.19 20.83
C VAL A 53 7.94 -29.20 22.30
N GLN A 54 6.98 -29.49 23.16
CA GLN A 54 7.17 -29.74 24.58
C GLN A 54 6.75 -31.18 24.86
N MET A 55 7.39 -31.79 25.86
CA MET A 55 7.14 -33.17 26.24
C MET A 55 6.92 -33.27 27.74
N ALA A 56 6.02 -34.16 28.13
CA ALA A 56 5.79 -34.53 29.52
C ALA A 56 5.64 -36.04 29.63
N THR A 57 6.03 -36.61 30.76
CA THR A 57 5.97 -38.04 31.03
C THR A 57 5.22 -38.28 32.33
N ALA A 58 4.25 -39.20 32.28
CA ALA A 58 3.66 -39.84 33.43
C ALA A 58 4.41 -41.13 33.74
N SER A 59 4.66 -41.43 35.02
CA SER A 59 5.34 -42.64 35.44
C SER A 59 4.78 -43.17 36.76
N ILE A 60 4.82 -44.49 36.95
CA ILE A 60 4.46 -45.16 38.21
C ILE A 60 5.68 -45.87 38.81
N THR A 61 5.62 -46.24 40.09
CA THR A 61 6.74 -46.91 40.78
C THR A 61 7.12 -48.25 40.15
N ALA A 62 6.16 -48.95 39.55
CA ALA A 62 6.40 -50.19 38.81
C ALA A 62 7.19 -50.01 37.50
N GLY A 63 7.51 -48.77 37.11
CA GLY A 63 8.37 -48.44 35.97
C GLY A 63 7.64 -48.26 34.63
N ALA A 64 6.31 -48.39 34.59
CA ALA A 64 5.55 -48.06 33.39
C ALA A 64 5.49 -46.53 33.18
N THR A 65 5.61 -46.11 31.93
CA THR A 65 5.60 -44.68 31.54
C THR A 65 4.68 -44.41 30.36
N VAL A 66 4.17 -43.18 30.27
CA VAL A 66 3.41 -42.65 29.13
C VAL A 66 3.91 -41.25 28.82
N ASP A 67 4.25 -41.01 27.56
CA ASP A 67 4.71 -39.71 27.09
C ASP A 67 3.59 -38.92 26.43
N PHE A 68 3.60 -37.61 26.66
CA PHE A 68 2.73 -36.62 26.07
C PHE A 68 3.56 -35.63 25.27
N THR A 69 3.05 -35.27 24.10
CA THR A 69 3.64 -34.23 23.26
C THR A 69 2.61 -33.13 23.03
N ALA A 70 3.07 -31.89 23.09
CA ALA A 70 2.28 -30.72 22.73
C ALA A 70 3.18 -29.72 22.00
N THR A 71 2.61 -28.91 21.13
CA THR A 71 3.35 -27.87 20.41
C THR A 71 2.87 -26.50 20.86
N SER A 72 3.75 -25.69 21.43
CA SER A 72 3.48 -24.29 21.73
C SER A 72 3.75 -23.45 20.48
N ALA A 73 2.81 -22.57 20.13
CA ALA A 73 3.00 -21.60 19.05
C ALA A 73 3.97 -20.46 19.44
N GLY A 74 4.32 -20.39 20.73
CA GLY A 74 5.05 -19.27 21.33
C GLY A 74 4.17 -18.05 21.58
N VAL A 75 4.74 -17.02 22.21
CA VAL A 75 4.08 -15.70 22.31
C VAL A 75 4.39 -14.93 21.03
N ALA A 76 3.35 -14.57 20.28
CA ALA A 76 3.50 -13.73 19.11
C ALA A 76 3.97 -12.34 19.53
N THR A 77 5.03 -11.85 18.89
CA THR A 77 5.53 -10.48 19.06
C THR A 77 5.15 -9.65 17.83
N PRO A 78 4.85 -8.34 18.00
CA PRO A 78 4.55 -7.49 16.86
C PRO A 78 5.68 -7.47 15.81
N PRO A 79 5.34 -7.29 14.53
CA PRO A 79 6.30 -6.97 13.47
C PRO A 79 7.16 -5.77 13.81
N VAL A 80 8.43 -5.81 13.42
CA VAL A 80 9.32 -4.65 13.50
C VAL A 80 9.92 -4.42 12.14
N ILE A 81 9.75 -3.20 11.61
CA ILE A 81 10.39 -2.75 10.38
C ILE A 81 11.78 -2.21 10.75
N THR A 82 12.82 -2.69 10.06
CA THR A 82 14.20 -2.22 10.25
C THR A 82 14.71 -1.43 9.05
N MET A 83 14.20 -1.70 7.86
CA MET A 83 14.57 -0.98 6.64
C MET A 83 13.47 -1.09 5.59
N ILE A 84 13.29 -0.03 4.80
CA ILE A 84 12.48 -0.03 3.59
C ILE A 84 13.38 0.38 2.43
N SER A 85 13.29 -0.34 1.32
CA SER A 85 14.05 -0.11 0.10
C SER A 85 13.12 -0.14 -1.11
N PRO A 86 13.24 0.75 -2.10
CA PRO A 86 14.24 1.83 -2.23
C PRO A 86 14.11 2.95 -1.18
N SER A 87 15.08 3.88 -1.13
CA SER A 87 15.13 5.00 -0.17
C SER A 87 13.94 5.95 -0.26
N ALA A 88 13.33 6.06 -1.44
CA ALA A 88 12.00 6.61 -1.65
C ALA A 88 11.20 5.56 -2.44
N MET A 89 10.02 5.19 -1.93
CA MET A 89 9.11 4.31 -2.67
C MET A 89 8.50 5.08 -3.84
N VAL A 90 8.13 4.38 -4.90
CA VAL A 90 7.41 4.96 -6.04
C VAL A 90 6.04 4.32 -6.12
N GLU A 91 4.98 5.11 -6.26
CA GLU A 91 3.61 4.63 -6.44
C GLU A 91 3.50 3.62 -7.59
N GLY A 92 2.76 2.53 -7.39
CA GLY A 92 2.65 1.42 -8.35
C GLY A 92 3.92 0.55 -8.47
N GLY A 93 5.06 1.04 -7.99
CA GLY A 93 6.35 0.36 -7.99
C GLY A 93 6.43 -0.79 -6.98
N THR A 94 7.60 -1.44 -6.96
CA THR A 94 7.91 -2.51 -6.00
C THR A 94 8.78 -1.96 -4.87
N ALA A 95 8.46 -2.30 -3.63
CA ALA A 95 9.29 -2.01 -2.46
C ALA A 95 9.57 -3.27 -1.65
N THR A 96 10.72 -3.31 -0.97
CA THR A 96 11.11 -4.35 -0.04
C THR A 96 11.17 -3.79 1.37
N ILE A 97 10.44 -4.43 2.28
CA ILE A 97 10.42 -4.11 3.71
C ILE A 97 11.21 -5.21 4.42
N THR A 98 12.31 -4.85 5.06
CA THR A 98 13.11 -5.75 5.90
C THR A 98 12.74 -5.53 7.36
N GLY A 99 12.70 -6.62 8.13
CA GLY A 99 12.28 -6.58 9.51
C GLY A 99 12.37 -7.92 10.23
N THR A 100 11.54 -8.07 11.26
CA THR A 100 11.37 -9.30 12.02
C THR A 100 9.90 -9.57 12.32
N ASN A 101 9.58 -10.82 12.66
CA ASN A 101 8.24 -11.29 13.04
C ASN A 101 7.18 -11.16 11.94
N PHE A 102 7.60 -11.09 10.68
CA PHE A 102 6.69 -11.22 9.55
C PHE A 102 6.23 -12.68 9.41
N ALA A 103 5.06 -12.90 8.84
CA ALA A 103 4.64 -14.23 8.48
C ALA A 103 5.38 -14.68 7.21
N ALA A 104 5.79 -15.96 7.15
CA ALA A 104 6.46 -16.50 5.96
C ALA A 104 5.56 -16.59 4.72
N GLN A 105 4.25 -16.43 4.88
CA GLN A 105 3.26 -16.48 3.80
C GLN A 105 2.75 -15.06 3.55
N ALA A 106 2.73 -14.64 2.29
CA ALA A 106 2.30 -13.29 1.90
C ALA A 106 0.89 -12.96 2.40
N ALA A 107 -0.07 -13.88 2.22
CA ALA A 107 -1.47 -13.72 2.64
C ALA A 107 -1.68 -13.62 4.17
N SER A 108 -0.65 -13.90 4.97
CA SER A 108 -0.68 -13.81 6.43
C SER A 108 -0.11 -12.49 6.95
N ASN A 109 0.29 -11.58 6.04
CA ASN A 109 0.71 -10.23 6.36
C ASN A 109 -0.27 -9.23 5.73
N THR A 110 -0.52 -8.14 6.44
CA THR A 110 -1.19 -6.95 5.89
C THR A 110 -0.23 -5.79 6.00
N VAL A 111 -0.01 -5.06 4.89
CA VAL A 111 0.86 -3.88 4.86
C VAL A 111 0.01 -2.68 4.49
N LEU A 112 0.02 -1.65 5.33
CA LEU A 112 -0.61 -0.36 5.05
C LEU A 112 0.47 0.66 4.74
N VAL A 113 0.28 1.41 3.66
CA VAL A 113 1.09 2.58 3.26
C VAL A 113 0.15 3.78 3.26
N ASP A 114 0.38 4.76 4.13
CA ASP A 114 -0.50 5.92 4.30
C ASP A 114 -1.98 5.53 4.55
N GLY A 115 -2.17 4.42 5.28
CA GLY A 115 -3.50 3.84 5.55
C GLY A 115 -4.13 3.04 4.41
N VAL A 116 -3.51 2.95 3.23
CA VAL A 116 -3.98 2.17 2.08
C VAL A 116 -3.24 0.83 2.02
N GLU A 117 -3.97 -0.26 1.78
CA GLU A 117 -3.40 -1.60 1.74
C GLU A 117 -2.54 -1.82 0.50
N ALA A 118 -1.28 -2.20 0.73
CA ALA A 118 -0.33 -2.61 -0.28
C ALA A 118 -0.44 -4.11 -0.54
N VAL A 119 -0.26 -4.52 -1.80
CA VAL A 119 -0.28 -5.94 -2.16
C VAL A 119 1.04 -6.58 -1.79
N VAL A 120 1.04 -7.57 -0.91
CA VAL A 120 2.24 -8.35 -0.56
C VAL A 120 2.46 -9.43 -1.61
N THR A 121 3.53 -9.33 -2.40
CA THR A 121 3.84 -10.24 -3.51
C THR A 121 4.80 -11.36 -3.11
N ALA A 122 5.65 -11.13 -2.12
CA ALA A 122 6.52 -12.16 -1.53
C ALA A 122 6.74 -11.92 -0.04
N ALA A 123 6.98 -12.99 0.72
CA ALA A 123 7.20 -12.90 2.16
C ALA A 123 8.17 -13.96 2.67
N SER A 124 8.91 -13.57 3.70
CA SER A 124 9.66 -14.42 4.62
C SER A 124 9.45 -13.90 6.04
N THR A 125 10.08 -14.52 7.04
CA THR A 125 9.99 -14.02 8.42
C THR A 125 10.71 -12.69 8.66
N THR A 126 11.51 -12.23 7.70
CA THR A 126 12.36 -11.04 7.81
C THR A 126 12.30 -10.11 6.60
N SER A 127 11.56 -10.45 5.54
CA SER A 127 11.45 -9.63 4.34
C SER A 127 10.06 -9.76 3.72
N LEU A 128 9.47 -8.62 3.34
CA LEU A 128 8.26 -8.55 2.52
C LEU A 128 8.58 -7.79 1.24
N THR A 129 8.10 -8.29 0.11
CA THR A 129 8.04 -7.52 -1.13
C THR A 129 6.60 -7.09 -1.34
N ILE A 130 6.40 -5.79 -1.56
CA ILE A 130 5.08 -5.20 -1.79
C ILE A 130 5.01 -4.49 -3.14
N GLN A 131 3.82 -4.44 -3.70
CA GLN A 131 3.46 -3.43 -4.69
C GLN A 131 2.88 -2.21 -3.95
N VAL A 132 3.51 -1.06 -4.15
CA VAL A 132 3.13 0.20 -3.51
C VAL A 132 1.78 0.67 -4.09
N PRO A 133 0.80 1.03 -3.25
CA PRO A 133 -0.46 1.59 -3.73
C PRO A 133 -0.24 2.86 -4.53
N THR A 134 -1.18 3.17 -5.43
CA THR A 134 -1.21 4.46 -6.12
C THR A 134 -2.13 5.43 -5.39
N PHE A 135 -1.77 6.71 -5.39
CA PHE A 135 -2.57 7.76 -4.78
C PHE A 135 -2.86 8.82 -5.82
N VAL A 136 -4.15 9.04 -6.06
CA VAL A 136 -4.58 10.01 -7.06
C VAL A 136 -4.15 11.42 -6.62
N CYS A 137 -3.27 12.03 -7.40
CA CYS A 137 -2.87 13.44 -7.29
C CYS A 137 -2.28 13.85 -5.94
N ARG A 138 -1.54 12.96 -5.28
CA ARG A 138 -0.80 13.32 -4.07
C ARG A 138 0.65 13.62 -4.40
N PRO A 139 1.22 14.74 -3.92
CA PRO A 139 2.64 15.03 -4.11
C PRO A 139 3.54 14.03 -3.37
N ALA A 140 4.84 14.13 -3.64
CA ALA A 140 5.86 13.38 -2.92
C ALA A 140 5.83 13.74 -1.42
N ARG A 141 5.81 12.75 -0.54
CA ARG A 141 5.61 12.98 0.90
C ARG A 141 6.18 11.84 1.72
N ASP A 142 6.45 12.11 2.99
CA ASP A 142 6.67 11.04 3.96
C ASP A 142 5.33 10.38 4.31
N VAL A 143 5.30 9.05 4.26
CA VAL A 143 4.13 8.22 4.60
C VAL A 143 4.46 7.28 5.75
N GLU A 144 3.43 6.92 6.51
CA GLU A 144 3.55 5.85 7.50
C GLU A 144 3.36 4.48 6.83
N VAL A 145 4.32 3.58 7.07
CA VAL A 145 4.25 2.17 6.67
C VAL A 145 4.07 1.32 7.91
N THR A 146 3.01 0.52 7.94
CA THR A 146 2.69 -0.39 9.05
C THR A 146 2.55 -1.81 8.53
N VAL A 147 3.22 -2.76 9.20
CA VAL A 147 3.07 -4.20 8.93
C VAL A 147 2.28 -4.83 10.06
N THR A 148 1.25 -5.60 9.72
CA THR A 148 0.48 -6.44 10.65
C THR A 148 0.72 -7.91 10.32
N SER A 149 1.06 -8.71 11.33
CA SER A 149 1.29 -10.16 11.22
C SER A 149 0.68 -10.84 12.44
N ALA A 150 0.05 -12.01 12.25
CA ALA A 150 -0.63 -12.75 13.31
C ALA A 150 -1.61 -11.89 14.15
N GLY A 151 -2.25 -10.90 13.53
CA GLY A 151 -3.18 -9.96 14.18
C GLY A 151 -2.51 -8.88 15.04
N LEU A 152 -1.18 -8.81 15.07
CA LEU A 152 -0.42 -7.80 15.78
C LEU A 152 0.11 -6.76 14.80
N ALA A 153 -0.27 -5.50 15.00
CA ALA A 153 0.29 -4.38 14.25
C ALA A 153 1.66 -3.97 14.83
N GLY A 154 2.66 -3.85 13.96
CA GLY A 154 3.95 -3.26 14.30
C GLY A 154 3.87 -1.75 14.52
N GLN A 155 4.99 -1.16 14.95
CA GLN A 155 5.08 0.31 15.02
C GLN A 155 5.16 0.90 13.61
N PRO A 156 4.48 2.04 13.33
CA PRO A 156 4.60 2.73 12.06
C PRO A 156 6.03 3.18 11.79
N ALA A 157 6.50 3.00 10.55
CA ALA A 157 7.76 3.53 10.06
C ALA A 157 7.49 4.65 9.05
N SER A 158 8.04 5.84 9.29
CA SER A 158 8.00 6.94 8.31
C SER A 158 8.94 6.65 7.16
N HIS A 159 8.49 6.80 5.92
CA HIS A 159 9.30 6.58 4.73
C HIS A 159 8.87 7.48 3.56
N PRO A 160 9.78 7.98 2.73
CA PRO A 160 9.42 8.79 1.57
C PRO A 160 8.66 7.99 0.51
N LEU A 161 7.64 8.62 -0.08
CA LEU A 161 6.88 8.11 -1.21
C LEU A 161 6.81 9.18 -2.30
N GLU A 162 7.19 8.78 -3.50
CA GLU A 162 7.13 9.57 -4.73
C GLU A 162 6.02 9.06 -5.64
N PRO A 163 5.35 9.95 -6.40
CA PRO A 163 4.42 9.55 -7.43
C PRO A 163 5.06 8.75 -8.57
N GLU A 164 4.23 8.05 -9.35
CA GLU A 164 4.69 7.20 -10.47
C GLU A 164 5.35 8.02 -11.60
N SER A 165 4.85 9.22 -11.87
CA SER A 165 5.37 10.06 -12.96
C SER A 165 5.31 11.53 -12.64
N PHE A 166 6.35 12.25 -13.06
CA PHE A 166 6.41 13.69 -13.04
C PHE A 166 6.34 14.22 -14.46
N LEU A 167 5.70 15.38 -14.62
CA LEU A 167 5.80 16.19 -15.82
C LEU A 167 7.05 17.07 -15.67
N ASP A 168 8.14 16.60 -16.27
CA ASP A 168 9.36 17.39 -16.42
C ASP A 168 9.19 18.36 -17.59
N VAL A 169 9.40 19.65 -17.34
CA VAL A 169 9.33 20.73 -18.34
C VAL A 169 10.57 21.57 -18.14
N ALA A 170 11.52 21.48 -19.07
CA ALA A 170 12.74 22.27 -18.98
C ALA A 170 12.45 23.77 -19.18
N ASP A 171 13.40 24.62 -18.77
CA ASP A 171 13.30 26.07 -18.95
C ASP A 171 13.01 26.45 -20.41
N GLY A 172 11.85 27.09 -20.63
CA GLY A 172 11.39 27.51 -21.95
C GLY A 172 10.82 26.41 -22.83
N GLU A 173 10.71 25.18 -22.33
CA GLU A 173 10.03 24.07 -23.01
C GLU A 173 8.50 24.25 -22.96
N LEU A 174 7.83 23.90 -24.05
CA LEU A 174 6.37 23.85 -24.12
C LEU A 174 5.92 22.41 -24.32
N THR A 175 5.19 21.89 -23.33
CA THR A 175 4.54 20.57 -23.41
C THR A 175 3.04 20.73 -23.64
N VAL A 176 2.54 20.13 -24.73
CA VAL A 176 1.10 20.12 -25.05
C VAL A 176 0.49 18.79 -24.63
N LEU A 177 -0.43 18.83 -23.67
CA LEU A 177 -1.16 17.67 -23.18
C LEU A 177 -2.55 17.63 -23.84
N ASN A 178 -2.90 16.50 -24.44
CA ASN A 178 -4.19 16.30 -25.11
C ASN A 178 -4.95 15.15 -24.45
N GLY A 179 -6.19 15.40 -24.02
CA GLY A 179 -7.15 14.34 -23.67
C GLY A 179 -8.35 14.81 -22.85
N GLU A 180 -9.23 13.86 -22.52
CA GLU A 180 -10.59 14.11 -22.02
C GLU A 180 -10.78 13.87 -20.50
N ASP A 181 -9.73 13.43 -19.80
CA ASP A 181 -9.79 13.09 -18.37
C ASP A 181 -9.07 14.12 -17.47
N THR A 182 -9.38 14.06 -16.17
CA THR A 182 -8.85 14.96 -15.15
C THR A 182 -7.32 14.79 -15.03
N TYR A 183 -6.55 15.72 -15.60
CA TYR A 183 -5.09 15.70 -15.49
C TYR A 183 -4.64 16.20 -14.12
N CYS A 184 -3.81 15.41 -13.46
CA CYS A 184 -2.99 15.88 -12.36
C CYS A 184 -1.56 16.03 -12.83
N LEU A 185 -1.12 17.28 -12.87
CA LEU A 185 0.24 17.64 -13.24
C LEU A 185 1.07 17.63 -11.97
N GLN A 186 1.93 16.62 -11.83
CA GLN A 186 2.94 16.58 -10.79
C GLN A 186 4.22 17.16 -11.37
N LEU A 187 4.58 18.34 -10.87
CA LEU A 187 5.78 19.05 -11.28
C LEU A 187 6.89 18.71 -10.27
N PRO A 188 8.13 18.47 -10.72
CA PRO A 188 9.20 18.09 -9.83
C PRO A 188 9.53 19.21 -8.83
N GLU A 189 9.77 18.85 -7.56
CA GLU A 189 10.39 19.75 -6.60
C GLU A 189 11.91 19.74 -6.82
N ASP A 190 12.39 20.32 -7.91
CA ASP A 190 13.83 20.39 -8.23
C ASP A 190 14.63 21.33 -7.30
N GLY A 191 14.00 21.84 -6.23
CA GLY A 191 14.61 22.71 -5.22
C GLY A 191 14.93 24.14 -5.71
N SER A 192 14.74 24.43 -7.00
CA SER A 192 14.96 25.77 -7.57
C SER A 192 13.70 26.63 -7.56
N GLY A 193 12.53 25.98 -7.59
CA GLY A 193 11.25 26.65 -7.73
C GLY A 193 11.08 27.18 -9.15
N GLY A 194 10.14 26.61 -9.90
CA GLY A 194 9.81 27.04 -11.25
C GLY A 194 8.52 27.85 -11.32
N ASP A 195 8.52 28.90 -12.14
CA ASP A 195 7.28 29.56 -12.57
C ASP A 195 6.76 28.84 -13.82
N TYR A 196 5.60 28.19 -13.72
CA TYR A 196 4.97 27.49 -14.83
C TYR A 196 3.83 28.31 -15.43
N LEU A 197 3.85 28.49 -16.76
CA LEU A 197 2.72 29.04 -17.50
C LEU A 197 1.85 27.90 -18.02
N ILE A 198 0.61 27.81 -17.54
CA ILE A 198 -0.34 26.80 -18.01
C ILE A 198 -1.37 27.48 -18.92
N GLY A 199 -1.39 27.07 -20.19
CA GLY A 199 -2.39 27.48 -21.17
C GLY A 199 -3.47 26.42 -21.33
N ILE A 200 -4.73 26.84 -21.34
CA ILE A 200 -5.87 25.96 -21.68
C ILE A 200 -6.43 26.43 -23.01
N GLN A 201 -6.49 25.51 -23.98
CA GLN A 201 -7.07 25.77 -25.28
C GLN A 201 -8.24 24.83 -25.53
N SER A 202 -9.38 25.39 -25.95
CA SER A 202 -10.48 24.58 -26.49
C SER A 202 -10.27 24.37 -27.99
N THR A 203 -10.45 23.14 -28.45
CA THR A 203 -10.38 22.79 -29.88
C THR A 203 -11.76 22.75 -30.55
N THR A 204 -12.85 22.90 -29.78
CA THR A 204 -14.21 22.98 -30.34
C THR A 204 -14.62 24.42 -30.61
N GLU A 205 -15.19 24.65 -31.78
CA GLU A 205 -15.77 25.94 -32.18
C GLU A 205 -17.26 26.04 -31.82
N VAL A 206 -17.86 24.96 -31.29
CA VAL A 206 -19.27 24.90 -30.91
C VAL A 206 -19.43 25.33 -29.45
N PRO A 207 -20.04 26.50 -29.16
CA PRO A 207 -20.08 27.05 -27.80
C PRO A 207 -20.80 26.16 -26.78
N THR A 208 -21.75 25.35 -27.24
CA THR A 208 -22.51 24.42 -26.39
C THR A 208 -21.74 23.15 -26.03
N LEU A 209 -20.59 22.91 -26.65
CA LEU A 209 -19.69 21.79 -26.35
C LEU A 209 -18.48 22.22 -25.51
N LEU A 210 -18.44 23.47 -25.03
CA LEU A 210 -17.38 23.95 -24.16
C LEU A 210 -17.53 23.38 -22.75
N THR A 211 -16.51 22.65 -22.29
CA THR A 211 -16.42 22.17 -20.91
C THR A 211 -15.65 23.20 -20.07
N PRO A 212 -16.20 23.68 -18.94
CA PRO A 212 -15.48 24.58 -18.05
C PRO A 212 -14.29 23.85 -17.43
N VAL A 213 -13.13 24.51 -17.37
CA VAL A 213 -11.95 23.97 -16.72
C VAL A 213 -11.82 24.54 -15.32
N ARG A 214 -11.61 23.65 -14.34
CA ARG A 214 -11.28 24.03 -12.97
C ARG A 214 -9.86 23.61 -12.68
N MET A 215 -9.03 24.56 -12.28
CA MET A 215 -7.66 24.30 -11.85
C MET A 215 -7.57 24.41 -10.34
N THR A 216 -6.91 23.44 -9.73
CA THR A 216 -6.57 23.45 -8.31
C THR A 216 -5.12 23.06 -8.15
N ALA A 217 -4.39 23.80 -7.33
CA ALA A 217 -3.05 23.44 -6.93
C ALA A 217 -3.09 22.97 -5.47
N THR A 218 -2.50 21.81 -5.23
CA THR A 218 -2.25 21.27 -3.89
C THR A 218 -0.75 21.18 -3.70
N LYS A 219 -0.29 21.63 -2.55
CA LYS A 219 1.09 21.54 -2.09
C LYS A 219 1.17 20.53 -0.95
N ASP A 220 2.39 20.16 -0.56
CA ASP A 220 2.58 19.37 0.64
C ASP A 220 2.09 20.07 1.93
N PRO A 221 1.66 19.29 2.94
CA PRO A 221 1.27 19.80 4.27
C PRO A 221 2.48 20.39 5.03
N GLY A 222 2.97 21.55 4.59
CA GLY A 222 4.15 22.21 5.17
C GLY A 222 4.72 23.34 4.32
N ALA A 223 4.47 23.35 3.01
CA ALA A 223 4.97 24.40 2.10
C ALA A 223 4.27 25.76 2.33
N ALA A 224 4.73 26.86 1.71
CA ALA A 224 4.08 28.17 1.76
C ALA A 224 2.74 28.17 1.00
N ALA A 225 1.76 29.03 1.34
CA ALA A 225 0.47 29.07 0.64
C ALA A 225 0.67 29.24 -0.88
N VAL A 226 0.04 28.35 -1.67
CA VAL A 226 0.04 28.54 -3.12
C VAL A 226 -0.68 29.86 -3.39
N PRO A 227 -0.04 30.84 -4.07
CA PRO A 227 -0.74 32.04 -4.48
C PRO A 227 -1.98 31.63 -5.29
N PRO A 228 -3.11 32.36 -5.21
CA PRO A 228 -4.22 32.07 -6.09
C PRO A 228 -3.72 32.09 -7.53
N MET A 229 -4.11 31.08 -8.32
CA MET A 229 -3.88 31.14 -9.76
C MET A 229 -4.54 32.41 -10.23
N VAL A 230 -3.73 33.41 -10.58
CA VAL A 230 -4.26 34.65 -11.14
C VAL A 230 -4.79 34.23 -12.50
N ALA A 231 -6.10 34.10 -12.60
CA ALA A 231 -6.76 34.10 -13.90
C ALA A 231 -6.46 35.48 -14.48
N ALA A 232 -5.37 35.58 -15.23
CA ALA A 232 -5.24 36.61 -16.23
C ALA A 232 -6.37 36.29 -17.20
N ALA A 233 -7.55 36.89 -16.96
CA ALA A 233 -8.53 37.07 -18.00
C ALA A 233 -7.71 37.54 -19.20
N ALA A 234 -7.79 36.81 -20.31
CA ALA A 234 -7.23 37.23 -21.58
C ALA A 234 -7.79 38.63 -21.84
N SER A 235 -7.04 39.63 -21.40
CA SER A 235 -7.36 41.02 -21.62
C SER A 235 -7.11 41.18 -23.11
N PRO A 236 -8.06 41.65 -23.93
CA PRO A 236 -7.88 41.75 -25.38
C PRO A 236 -6.71 42.63 -25.84
N GLY A 237 -5.92 43.19 -24.92
CA GLY A 237 -4.69 43.89 -25.25
C GLY A 237 -3.77 43.90 -24.05
N GLN A 238 -2.78 43.00 -24.05
CA GLN A 238 -1.38 43.21 -23.67
C GLN A 238 -0.73 41.84 -23.48
N ALA A 239 -0.49 41.16 -24.60
CA ALA A 239 0.56 40.14 -24.63
C ALA A 239 1.89 40.87 -24.43
N SER A 240 2.62 40.55 -23.37
CA SER A 240 4.06 40.76 -23.38
C SER A 240 4.62 40.07 -24.63
N SER A 241 5.63 40.66 -25.26
CA SER A 241 6.22 40.17 -26.52
C SER A 241 6.96 38.83 -26.40
N ALA A 242 6.68 38.04 -25.36
CA ALA A 242 7.23 36.73 -25.13
C ALA A 242 6.25 35.69 -25.68
N PHE A 243 6.52 35.24 -26.90
CA PHE A 243 5.90 34.08 -27.56
C PHE A 243 4.36 34.12 -27.64
N ASN A 244 3.83 34.73 -28.70
CA ASN A 244 2.45 34.51 -29.12
C ASN A 244 2.44 33.35 -30.14
N PRO A 245 2.03 32.11 -29.76
CA PRO A 245 1.98 30.99 -30.69
C PRO A 245 1.00 31.22 -31.86
N LEU A 246 0.05 32.16 -31.75
CA LEU A 246 -0.83 32.58 -32.84
C LEU A 246 -0.19 33.62 -33.78
N ALA A 247 0.95 34.20 -33.41
CA ALA A 247 1.76 35.06 -34.26
C ALA A 247 2.81 34.28 -35.07
N ASP A 248 2.92 32.96 -34.87
CA ASP A 248 3.78 32.12 -35.69
C ASP A 248 3.32 32.17 -37.17
N PRO A 249 4.22 32.43 -38.14
CA PRO A 249 3.86 32.56 -39.54
C PRO A 249 3.21 31.30 -40.15
N VAL A 250 3.54 30.12 -39.63
CA VAL A 250 2.93 28.84 -40.03
C VAL A 250 1.51 28.77 -39.50
N VAL A 251 1.29 29.11 -38.22
CA VAL A 251 -0.04 29.12 -37.58
C VAL A 251 -0.95 30.16 -38.25
N GLN A 252 -0.44 31.34 -38.58
CA GLN A 252 -1.21 32.35 -39.33
C GLN A 252 -1.62 31.87 -40.72
N ARG A 253 -0.71 31.21 -41.45
CA ARG A 253 -1.03 30.63 -42.76
C ARG A 253 -2.06 29.51 -42.66
N MET A 254 -1.96 28.65 -41.65
CA MET A 254 -2.95 27.59 -41.41
C MET A 254 -4.32 28.17 -41.04
N ASN A 255 -4.36 29.23 -40.22
CA ASN A 255 -5.61 29.90 -39.88
C ASN A 255 -6.24 30.59 -41.09
N ALA A 256 -5.46 31.29 -41.91
CA ALA A 256 -5.95 31.89 -43.15
C ALA A 256 -6.49 30.85 -44.13
N HIS A 257 -5.76 29.74 -44.31
CA HIS A 257 -6.20 28.63 -45.15
C HIS A 257 -7.52 28.01 -44.66
N ARG A 258 -7.65 27.76 -43.35
CA ARG A 258 -8.89 27.25 -42.75
C ARG A 258 -10.08 28.19 -42.93
N LEU A 259 -9.88 29.50 -42.83
CA LEU A 259 -10.93 30.49 -43.06
C LEU A 259 -11.41 30.50 -44.52
N GLU A 260 -10.49 30.39 -45.46
CA GLU A 260 -10.82 30.30 -46.89
C GLU A 260 -11.54 28.98 -47.21
N GLU A 261 -11.08 27.84 -46.67
CA GLU A 261 -11.76 26.55 -46.83
C GLU A 261 -13.17 26.57 -46.25
N ALA A 262 -13.36 27.13 -45.05
CA ALA A 262 -14.68 27.26 -44.43
C ALA A 262 -15.61 28.15 -45.27
N ALA A 263 -15.10 29.24 -45.84
CA ALA A 263 -15.86 30.10 -46.74
C ALA A 263 -16.25 29.37 -48.05
N LEU A 264 -15.34 28.58 -48.62
CA LEU A 264 -15.62 27.76 -49.80
C LEU A 264 -16.69 26.70 -49.52
N VAL A 265 -16.60 26.02 -48.37
CA VAL A 265 -17.61 25.04 -47.94
C VAL A 265 -18.96 25.70 -47.72
N ALA A 266 -19.02 26.87 -47.08
CA ALA A 266 -20.25 27.61 -46.88
C ALA A 266 -20.92 28.02 -48.21
N MET A 267 -20.14 28.49 -49.18
CA MET A 267 -20.63 28.82 -50.52
C MET A 267 -21.15 27.58 -51.26
N GLU A 268 -20.49 26.43 -51.13
CA GLU A 268 -20.94 25.19 -51.75
C GLU A 268 -22.24 24.67 -51.13
N ILE A 269 -22.39 24.80 -49.80
CA ILE A 269 -23.65 24.48 -49.10
C ILE A 269 -24.79 25.38 -49.60
N GLU A 270 -24.55 26.69 -49.74
CA GLU A 270 -25.54 27.64 -50.25
C GLU A 270 -25.90 27.36 -51.72
N ARG A 271 -24.92 27.00 -52.55
CA ARG A 271 -25.11 26.55 -53.93
C ARG A 271 -25.99 25.30 -54.01
N LEU A 272 -25.71 24.28 -53.19
CA LEU A 272 -26.50 23.05 -53.17
C LEU A 272 -27.94 23.30 -52.70
N ASN A 273 -28.14 24.15 -51.70
CA ASN A 273 -29.47 24.49 -51.19
C ASN A 273 -30.31 25.31 -52.19
N SER A 274 -29.69 26.18 -52.97
CA SER A 274 -30.38 26.98 -54.01
C SER A 274 -30.75 26.19 -55.26
N THR A 275 -30.18 24.99 -55.46
CA THR A 275 -30.51 24.11 -56.61
C THR A 275 -31.70 23.17 -56.31
N THR A 276 -32.21 23.19 -55.08
CA THR A 276 -33.27 22.28 -54.58
C THR A 276 -34.63 22.98 -54.37
N GLN A 277 -34.77 24.25 -54.79
CA GLN A 277 -36.05 24.99 -54.91
C GLN A 277 -36.45 25.12 -56.38
#